data_AF-A0A0C3JXF4-F1
#
_entry.id   AF-A0A0C3JXF4-F1
#
_cell.length_a   1.000
_cell.length_b   1.000
_cell.length_c   1.000
_cell.angle_alpha   90.00
_cell.angle_beta   90.00
_cell.angle_gamma   90.00
#
_symmetry.space_group_name_H-M   'P 1'
#
loop_
_entity.id
_entity.type
_entity.pdbx_description
1 polymer ?
#
loop_
_entity_poly.entity_id
_entity_poly.type
_entity_poly.pdbx_seq_one_letter_code
_entity_poly.pdbx_strand_id
1 'polypeptide(L)'
;RFSLGDELLKLHCEANTLYWAKALLTMTYNFIDGMITSVDFPPPFEIPRLHFVEAGLALAHSQFMKGPVRPKYGSTLCGVYLLEEKIKGGSAAFTKYIHNMDCGPSLTTDMDGFDIAEFLAFMQHVQYSKTGGLVIISDYQG
;
A
#
# COMPACT_ATOMS: atom_id res chain seq x y z
N ARG A 1 -6.62 18.00 16.01
CA ARG A 1 -7.48 17.09 15.22
C ARG A 1 -8.04 17.91 14.07
N PHE A 2 -7.95 17.41 12.84
CA PHE A 2 -8.40 18.17 11.67
C PHE A 2 -9.92 18.28 11.68
N SER A 3 -10.50 19.19 10.88
CA SER A 3 -11.94 19.17 10.68
C SER A 3 -12.31 17.88 9.94
N LEU A 4 -13.52 17.38 10.13
CA LEU A 4 -13.98 16.14 9.48
C LEU A 4 -13.91 16.22 7.95
N GLY A 5 -14.16 17.41 7.38
CA GLY A 5 -14.00 17.66 5.95
C GLY A 5 -12.54 17.54 5.50
N ASP A 6 -11.60 18.08 6.28
CA ASP A 6 -10.17 17.97 5.99
C ASP A 6 -9.64 16.54 6.19
N GLU A 7 -10.14 15.82 7.21
CA GLU A 7 -9.80 14.41 7.45
C GLU A 7 -10.25 13.53 6.28
N LEU A 8 -11.47 13.74 5.77
CA LEU A 8 -11.99 13.00 4.63
C LEU A 8 -11.13 13.21 3.37
N LEU A 9 -10.77 14.44 3.05
CA LEU A 9 -9.95 14.74 1.86
C LEU A 9 -8.56 14.10 1.95
N LYS A 10 -7.94 14.13 3.13
CA LYS A 10 -6.63 13.51 3.36
C LYS A 10 -6.69 12.00 3.25
N LEU A 11 -7.64 11.35 3.94
CA LEU A 11 -7.76 9.90 3.88
C LEU A 11 -8.16 9.41 2.48
N HIS A 12 -8.93 10.21 1.73
CA HIS A 12 -9.19 9.93 0.31
C HIS A 12 -7.92 10.00 -0.54
N CYS A 13 -7.02 10.95 -0.26
CA CYS A 13 -5.71 10.99 -0.90
C CYS A 13 -4.89 9.73 -0.58
N GLU A 14 -4.83 9.32 0.70
CA GLU A 14 -4.13 8.09 1.11
C GLU A 14 -4.70 6.83 0.45
N ALA A 15 -6.04 6.70 0.43
CA ALA A 15 -6.71 5.58 -0.24
C ALA A 15 -6.39 5.53 -1.74
N ASN A 16 -6.35 6.69 -2.40
CA ASN A 16 -5.93 6.79 -3.80
C ASN A 16 -4.44 6.45 -3.99
N THR A 17 -3.57 6.83 -3.07
CA THR A 17 -2.15 6.44 -3.10
C THR A 17 -2.01 4.92 -3.08
N LEU A 18 -2.74 4.22 -2.20
CA LEU A 18 -2.75 2.76 -2.16
C LEU A 18 -3.29 2.13 -3.45
N TYR A 19 -4.35 2.71 -4.03
CA TYR A 19 -4.88 2.28 -5.32
C TYR A 19 -3.81 2.38 -6.43
N TRP A 20 -3.11 3.51 -6.53
CA TRP A 20 -2.03 3.69 -7.50
C TRP A 20 -0.84 2.78 -7.23
N ALA A 21 -0.48 2.55 -5.96
CA ALA A 21 0.58 1.63 -5.58
C ALA A 21 0.27 0.20 -6.06
N LYS A 22 -0.98 -0.28 -5.90
CA LYS A 22 -1.42 -1.59 -6.43
C LYS A 22 -1.35 -1.66 -7.95
N ALA A 23 -1.73 -0.58 -8.65
CA ALA A 23 -1.67 -0.51 -10.11
C ALA A 23 -0.21 -0.55 -10.61
N LEU A 24 0.69 0.20 -9.97
CA LEU A 24 2.12 0.21 -10.28
C LEU A 24 2.77 -1.15 -10.00
N LEU A 25 2.40 -1.80 -8.89
CA LEU A 25 2.86 -3.15 -8.57
C LEU A 25 2.42 -4.16 -9.64
N THR A 26 1.15 -4.09 -10.05
CA THR A 26 0.60 -4.94 -11.11
C THR A 26 1.33 -4.72 -12.44
N MET A 27 1.58 -3.46 -12.82
CA MET A 27 2.37 -3.12 -14.00
C MET A 27 3.78 -3.74 -13.93
N THR A 28 4.45 -3.65 -12.78
CA THR A 28 5.79 -4.23 -12.60
C THR A 28 5.76 -5.76 -12.73
N TYR A 29 4.80 -6.44 -12.13
CA TYR A 29 4.68 -7.90 -12.29
C TYR A 29 4.35 -8.31 -13.72
N ASN A 30 3.46 -7.59 -14.41
CA ASN A 30 3.17 -7.84 -15.83
C ASN A 30 4.43 -7.72 -16.70
N PHE A 31 5.31 -6.75 -16.38
CA PHE A 31 6.61 -6.65 -17.04
C PHE A 31 7.50 -7.87 -16.75
N ILE A 32 7.64 -8.25 -15.49
CA ILE A 32 8.45 -9.41 -15.08
C ILE A 32 7.95 -10.68 -15.77
N ASP A 33 6.65 -10.93 -15.73
CA ASP A 33 6.02 -12.11 -16.33
C ASP A 33 6.18 -12.11 -17.86
N GLY A 34 6.07 -10.94 -18.49
CA GLY A 34 6.39 -10.76 -19.90
C GLY A 34 7.84 -11.12 -20.25
N MET A 35 8.79 -10.77 -19.39
CA MET A 35 10.20 -11.15 -19.59
C MET A 35 10.43 -12.65 -19.40
N ILE A 36 9.85 -13.25 -18.37
CA ILE A 36 9.97 -14.69 -18.10
C ILE A 36 9.40 -15.51 -19.27
N THR A 37 8.23 -15.13 -19.78
CA THR A 37 7.59 -15.81 -20.91
C THR A 37 8.32 -15.62 -22.24
N SER A 38 9.20 -14.62 -22.34
CA SER A 38 10.00 -14.34 -23.54
C SER A 38 11.29 -15.15 -23.65
N VAL A 39 11.65 -15.92 -22.62
CA VAL A 39 12.87 -16.72 -22.57
C VAL A 39 12.56 -18.21 -22.37
N ASP A 40 13.40 -19.08 -22.95
CA ASP A 40 13.17 -20.53 -22.92
C ASP A 40 13.54 -21.18 -21.57
N PHE A 41 14.28 -20.48 -20.72
CA PHE A 41 14.78 -21.00 -19.44
C PHE A 41 14.10 -20.29 -18.27
N PRO A 42 13.69 -21.03 -17.23
CA PRO A 42 13.12 -20.42 -16.03
C PRO A 42 14.16 -19.57 -15.30
N PRO A 43 13.72 -18.59 -14.49
CA PRO A 43 14.62 -17.84 -13.61
C PRO A 43 15.42 -18.78 -12.70
N PRO A 44 16.71 -18.48 -12.43
CA PRO A 44 17.55 -19.32 -11.59
C PRO A 44 17.19 -19.25 -10.09
N PHE A 45 16.25 -18.40 -9.71
CA PHE A 45 15.76 -18.21 -8.36
C PHE A 45 14.25 -17.93 -8.37
N GLU A 46 13.59 -18.17 -7.24
CA GLU A 46 12.18 -17.83 -7.08
C GLU A 46 11.99 -16.32 -7.03
N ILE A 47 11.07 -15.81 -7.82
CA ILE A 47 10.75 -14.38 -7.85
C ILE A 47 9.70 -14.10 -6.77
N PRO A 48 9.96 -13.22 -5.79
CA PRO A 48 8.99 -12.89 -4.76
C PRO A 48 7.66 -12.39 -5.35
N ARG A 49 6.55 -12.83 -4.75
CA ARG A 49 5.18 -12.41 -5.12
C ARG A 49 4.49 -11.73 -3.94
N LEU A 50 4.87 -10.47 -3.77
CA LEU A 50 4.36 -9.53 -2.76
C LEU A 50 3.07 -8.84 -3.25
N HIS A 51 2.25 -8.36 -2.31
CA HIS A 51 1.07 -7.54 -2.58
C HIS A 51 0.92 -6.45 -1.51
N PHE A 52 0.24 -5.36 -1.85
CA PHE A 52 -0.24 -4.41 -0.84
C PHE A 52 -1.52 -4.94 -0.20
N VAL A 53 -1.66 -4.70 1.10
CA VAL A 53 -2.89 -5.00 1.86
C VAL A 53 -4.12 -4.38 1.20
N GLU A 54 -5.26 -5.04 1.36
CA GLU A 54 -6.53 -4.42 1.00
C GLU A 54 -6.84 -3.26 1.96
N ALA A 55 -7.31 -2.14 1.41
CA ALA A 55 -7.63 -0.96 2.20
C ALA A 55 -8.90 -0.25 1.71
N GLY A 56 -9.57 0.45 2.61
CA GLY A 56 -10.80 1.17 2.30
C GLY A 56 -11.15 2.26 3.30
N LEU A 57 -11.98 3.21 2.85
CA LEU A 57 -12.49 4.27 3.71
C LEU A 57 -13.73 3.81 4.47
N ALA A 58 -13.70 3.96 5.79
CA ALA A 58 -14.85 3.77 6.66
C ALA A 58 -15.39 5.12 7.16
N LEU A 59 -16.67 5.34 6.91
CA LEU A 59 -17.42 6.51 7.38
C LEU A 59 -18.22 6.12 8.62
N ALA A 60 -17.84 6.68 9.78
CA ALA A 60 -18.53 6.44 11.04
C ALA A 60 -19.64 7.48 11.23
N HIS A 61 -20.84 6.99 11.49
CA HIS A 61 -22.04 7.81 11.67
C HIS A 61 -22.59 7.66 13.09
N SER A 62 -22.82 8.77 13.77
CA SER A 62 -23.56 8.77 15.04
C SER A 62 -25.04 9.00 14.78
N GLN A 63 -25.87 8.12 15.33
CA GLN A 63 -27.31 8.32 15.34
C GLN A 63 -27.69 9.20 16.52
N PHE A 64 -28.62 10.14 16.28
CA PHE A 64 -29.21 10.92 17.34
C PHE A 64 -30.71 11.07 17.10
N MET A 65 -31.47 11.09 18.20
CA MET A 65 -32.89 11.43 18.18
C MET A 65 -33.07 12.92 18.42
N LYS A 66 -33.84 13.59 17.56
CA LYS A 66 -34.33 14.95 17.82
C LYS A 66 -35.84 14.94 18.14
N GLY A 67 -36.18 15.47 19.31
CA GLY A 67 -37.55 15.82 19.72
C GLY A 67 -38.32 14.72 20.46
N PRO A 68 -39.12 15.07 21.50
CA PRO A 68 -39.81 14.09 22.34
C PRO A 68 -41.14 13.54 21.78
N VAL A 69 -41.80 14.24 20.85
CA VAL A 69 -43.18 13.92 20.44
C VAL A 69 -43.27 13.21 19.08
N ARG A 70 -42.22 13.29 18.24
CA ARG A 70 -42.04 12.54 16.99
C ARG A 70 -40.54 12.41 16.72
N PRO A 71 -39.88 11.33 17.17
CA PRO A 71 -38.43 11.22 17.03
C PRO A 71 -38.06 11.23 15.55
N LYS A 72 -37.33 12.27 15.13
CA LYS A 72 -36.63 12.27 13.84
C LYS A 72 -35.27 11.64 14.07
N TYR A 73 -35.04 10.51 13.41
CA TYR A 73 -33.74 9.86 13.35
C TYR A 73 -32.86 10.63 12.37
N GLY A 74 -31.81 11.24 12.89
CA GLY A 74 -30.75 11.85 12.11
C GLY A 74 -29.46 11.05 12.23
N SER A 75 -28.64 11.11 11.19
CA SER A 75 -27.28 10.58 11.20
C SER A 75 -26.33 11.74 10.91
N THR A 76 -25.30 11.90 11.73
CA THR A 76 -24.21 12.85 11.49
C THR A 76 -22.92 12.06 11.33
N LEU A 77 -22.15 12.34 10.29
CA LEU A 77 -20.81 11.81 10.14
C LEU A 77 -19.97 12.29 11.33
N CYS A 78 -19.41 11.36 12.10
CA CYS A 78 -18.64 11.65 13.31
C CYS A 78 -17.18 11.17 13.23
N GLY A 79 -16.82 10.45 12.17
CA GLY A 79 -15.43 10.04 11.92
C GLY A 79 -15.23 9.48 10.52
N VAL A 80 -13.99 9.58 10.04
CA VAL A 80 -13.52 8.94 8.82
C VAL A 80 -12.23 8.20 9.17
N TYR A 81 -12.09 6.98 8.68
CA TYR A 81 -10.94 6.12 8.97
C TYR A 81 -10.49 5.43 7.68
N LEU A 82 -9.18 5.25 7.53
CA LEU A 82 -8.63 4.27 6.59
C LEU A 82 -8.52 2.94 7.33
N LEU A 83 -9.14 1.91 6.79
CA LEU A 83 -9.05 0.55 7.28
C LEU A 83 -8.15 -0.24 6.34
N GLU A 84 -7.26 -1.04 6.91
CA GLU A 84 -6.32 -1.89 6.18
C GLU A 84 -6.44 -3.34 6.65
N GLU A 85 -6.17 -4.30 5.76
CA GLU A 85 -6.10 -5.70 6.10
C GLU A 85 -5.01 -5.93 7.15
N LYS A 86 -5.36 -6.68 8.20
CA LYS A 86 -4.39 -7.07 9.22
C LYS A 86 -3.44 -8.14 8.66
N ILE A 87 -2.17 -7.78 8.49
CA ILE A 87 -1.10 -8.72 8.15
C ILE A 87 -1.00 -9.77 9.26
N LYS A 88 -1.12 -11.05 8.89
CA LYS A 88 -1.08 -12.19 9.80
C LYS A 88 0.37 -12.66 9.94
N GLY A 89 1.03 -12.30 11.05
CA GLY A 89 2.43 -12.69 11.29
C GLY A 89 2.78 -13.00 12.75
N GLY A 90 1.82 -12.88 13.69
CA GLY A 90 2.09 -13.14 15.10
C GLY A 90 3.20 -12.24 15.66
N SER A 91 4.36 -12.84 15.97
CA SER A 91 5.56 -12.19 16.53
C SER A 91 6.61 -11.77 15.49
N ALA A 92 6.38 -11.99 14.20
CA ALA A 92 7.27 -11.47 13.15
C ALA A 92 7.25 -9.94 13.17
N ALA A 93 8.43 -9.33 13.07
CA ALA A 93 8.56 -7.88 13.12
C ALA A 93 8.07 -7.26 11.80
N PHE A 94 7.17 -6.30 11.88
CA PHE A 94 6.84 -5.43 10.76
C PHE A 94 8.12 -4.71 10.31
N THR A 95 8.55 -4.99 9.10
CA THR A 95 9.90 -4.65 8.63
C THR A 95 9.83 -3.60 7.55
N LYS A 96 10.70 -2.60 7.65
CA LYS A 96 10.87 -1.57 6.64
C LYS A 96 11.98 -1.98 5.70
N TYR A 97 11.63 -2.30 4.45
CA TYR A 97 12.55 -2.82 3.44
C TYR A 97 13.23 -1.70 2.66
N ILE A 98 12.52 -0.62 2.35
CA ILE A 98 13.03 0.56 1.63
C ILE A 98 12.66 1.83 2.40
N HIS A 99 13.58 2.79 2.49
CA HIS A 99 13.33 4.07 3.15
C HIS A 99 12.76 5.09 2.16
N ASN A 100 11.88 5.99 2.59
CA ASN A 100 11.36 7.06 1.71
C ASN A 100 12.41 8.10 1.23
N MET A 101 13.64 8.02 1.74
CA MET A 101 14.75 8.95 1.42
C MET A 101 15.92 8.24 0.73
N ASP A 102 15.81 6.94 0.49
CA ASP A 102 16.84 6.12 -0.15
C ASP A 102 16.18 5.10 -1.08
N CYS A 103 16.77 4.88 -2.25
CA CYS A 103 16.28 3.89 -3.21
C CYS A 103 16.85 2.49 -2.92
N GLY A 104 17.82 2.37 -2.00
CA GLY A 104 18.47 1.12 -1.64
C GLY A 104 17.76 0.31 -0.53
N PRO A 105 18.12 -0.97 -0.37
CA PRO A 105 17.72 -1.80 0.76
C PRO A 105 18.05 -1.13 2.11
N SER A 106 17.08 -1.12 3.02
CA SER A 106 17.28 -0.67 4.41
C SER A 106 17.89 -1.76 5.31
N LEU A 107 18.01 -2.98 4.80
CA LEU A 107 18.54 -4.15 5.49
C LEU A 107 19.98 -4.41 5.04
N THR A 108 20.79 -5.02 5.91
CA THR A 108 22.12 -5.54 5.54
C THR A 108 22.02 -6.97 5.03
N THR A 109 23.03 -7.44 4.30
CA THR A 109 23.04 -8.74 3.61
C THR A 109 22.89 -9.95 4.55
N ASP A 110 23.16 -9.78 5.84
CA ASP A 110 23.03 -10.81 6.88
C ASP A 110 21.65 -10.82 7.56
N MET A 111 20.78 -9.86 7.26
CA MET A 111 19.44 -9.77 7.80
C MET A 111 18.44 -10.58 6.98
N ASP A 112 17.50 -11.22 7.68
CA ASP A 112 16.35 -11.87 7.04
C ASP A 112 15.51 -10.85 6.25
N GLY A 113 15.08 -11.22 5.05
CA GLY A 113 14.35 -10.35 4.13
C GLY A 113 15.21 -9.36 3.33
N PHE A 114 16.55 -9.44 3.39
CA PHE A 114 17.42 -8.64 2.52
C PHE A 114 17.16 -8.90 1.03
N ASP A 115 16.91 -10.16 0.65
CA ASP A 115 16.51 -10.57 -0.70
C ASP A 115 15.21 -9.91 -1.15
N ILE A 116 14.24 -9.78 -0.24
CA ILE A 116 13.00 -9.02 -0.47
C ILE A 116 13.31 -7.53 -0.67
N ALA A 117 14.18 -6.94 0.15
CA ALA A 117 14.57 -5.54 0.00
C ALA A 117 15.29 -5.27 -1.34
N GLU A 118 16.19 -6.17 -1.76
CA GLU A 118 16.87 -6.09 -3.05
C GLU A 118 15.88 -6.21 -4.21
N PHE A 119 14.94 -7.16 -4.13
CA PHE A 119 13.88 -7.31 -5.11
C PHE A 119 13.01 -6.05 -5.21
N LEU A 120 12.65 -5.43 -4.08
CA LEU A 120 11.88 -4.19 -4.05
C LEU A 120 12.66 -3.00 -4.64
N ALA A 121 13.99 -2.93 -4.46
CA ALA A 121 14.84 -1.97 -5.15
C ALA A 121 14.82 -2.16 -6.67
N PHE A 122 14.86 -3.41 -7.14
CA PHE A 122 14.63 -3.72 -8.55
C PHE A 122 13.24 -3.27 -9.04
N MET A 123 12.18 -3.49 -8.25
CA MET A 123 10.83 -3.04 -8.61
C MET A 123 10.76 -1.52 -8.80
N GLN A 124 11.42 -0.73 -7.95
CA GLN A 124 11.53 0.72 -8.10
C GLN A 124 12.17 1.10 -9.44
N HIS A 125 13.24 0.40 -9.83
CA HIS A 125 13.90 0.63 -11.11
C HIS A 125 12.98 0.37 -12.30
N VAL A 126 12.24 -0.74 -12.28
CA VAL A 126 11.25 -1.05 -13.33
C VAL A 126 10.16 0.03 -13.38
N GLN A 127 9.61 0.44 -12.23
CA GLN A 127 8.58 1.47 -12.17
C GLN A 127 9.07 2.80 -12.76
N TYR A 128 10.26 3.24 -12.36
CA TYR A 128 10.88 4.45 -12.90
C TYR A 128 11.05 4.35 -14.43
N SER A 129 11.62 3.24 -14.91
CA SER A 129 11.85 3.04 -16.35
C SER A 129 10.53 3.01 -17.15
N LYS A 130 9.55 2.22 -16.71
CA LYS A 130 8.28 2.02 -17.43
C LYS A 130 7.37 3.24 -17.42
N THR A 131 7.54 4.12 -16.43
CA THR A 131 6.77 5.36 -16.34
C THR A 131 7.50 6.56 -16.93
N GLY A 132 8.64 6.35 -17.61
CA GLY A 132 9.43 7.44 -18.19
C GLY A 132 10.04 8.38 -17.15
N GLY A 133 10.31 7.86 -15.95
CA GLY A 133 10.91 8.59 -14.83
C GLY A 133 9.92 9.38 -13.97
N LEU A 134 8.62 9.14 -14.10
CA LEU A 134 7.59 9.95 -13.45
C LEU A 134 7.27 9.49 -12.02
N VAL A 135 7.27 8.18 -11.77
CA VAL A 135 6.83 7.65 -10.48
C VAL A 135 7.54 6.35 -10.11
N ILE A 136 7.80 6.22 -8.82
CA ILE A 136 8.19 4.98 -8.14
C ILE A 136 7.34 4.82 -6.89
N ILE A 137 7.25 3.60 -6.39
CA ILE A 137 6.79 3.36 -5.03
C ILE A 137 8.02 3.27 -4.12
N SER A 138 8.06 4.07 -3.07
CA SER A 138 9.07 3.98 -2.01
C SER A 138 8.42 3.53 -0.69
N ASP A 139 9.18 3.55 0.40
CA ASP A 139 8.67 3.26 1.75
C ASP A 139 8.04 1.87 1.91
N TYR A 140 8.55 0.87 1.17
CA TYR A 140 8.06 -0.50 1.26
C TYR A 140 8.29 -1.05 2.67
N GLN A 141 7.20 -1.52 3.29
CA GLN A 141 7.16 -2.07 4.63
C GLN A 141 5.97 -3.03 4.77
N GLY A 142 6.10 -4.03 5.66
CA GLY A 142 5.10 -5.09 5.82
C GLY A 142 5.44 -6.07 6.92
#